data_AF-A0A3M1ELR0-F1
#
_entry.id   AF-A0A3M1ELR0-F1
#
_cell.length_a   1.000
_cell.length_b   1.000
_cell.length_c   1.000
_cell.angle_alpha   90.00
_cell.angle_beta   90.00
_cell.angle_gamma   90.00
#
_symmetry.space_group_name_H-M   'P 1'
#
loop_
_entity.id
_entity.type
_entity.pdbx_description
1 polymer ?
#
loop_
_entity_poly.entity_id
_entity_poly.type
_entity_poly.pdbx_seq_one_letter_code
_entity_poly.pdbx_strand_id
1 'polypeptide(L)' 'MDYTAVGDAVNLAKRLQENTPGGKILLSQATYECVKDDVQAVFHKELTVKGRETPEKTYEVLGL' A
#
# COMPACT_ATOMS: atom_id res chain seq x y z
N MET A 1 -11.55 -21.21 -16.98
CA MET A 1 -11.32 -20.82 -15.58
C MET A 1 -10.22 -19.79 -15.60
N ASP A 2 -10.46 -18.61 -15.05
CA ASP A 2 -9.45 -17.56 -14.97
C ASP A 2 -8.58 -17.78 -13.73
N TYR A 3 -7.26 -17.77 -13.90
CA TYR A 3 -6.31 -17.84 -12.80
C TYR A 3 -6.07 -16.42 -12.27
N THR A 4 -6.74 -16.07 -11.17
CA THR A 4 -6.74 -14.71 -10.62
C THR A 4 -6.65 -14.68 -9.10
N ALA A 5 -6.04 -13.63 -8.56
CA ALA A 5 -6.00 -13.37 -7.13
C ALA A 5 -7.25 -12.61 -6.69
N VAL A 6 -7.86 -13.04 -5.58
CA VAL A 6 -9.05 -12.43 -4.99
C VAL A 6 -8.87 -12.32 -3.49
N GLY A 7 -9.33 -11.23 -2.88
CA GLY A 7 -9.36 -11.08 -1.42
C GLY A 7 -9.08 -9.66 -0.95
N ASP A 8 -8.97 -9.52 0.37
CA ASP A 8 -8.77 -8.25 1.05
C ASP A 8 -7.47 -7.55 0.63
N ALA A 9 -6.38 -8.30 0.41
CA ALA A 9 -5.12 -7.75 -0.08
C ALA A 9 -5.27 -7.06 -1.46
N VAL A 10 -6.05 -7.65 -2.37
CA VAL A 10 -6.33 -7.08 -3.70
C VAL A 10 -7.17 -5.80 -3.57
N ASN A 11 -8.15 -5.81 -2.67
CA ASN A 11 -8.96 -4.63 -2.37
C ASN A 11 -8.11 -3.50 -1.76
N LEU A 12 -7.22 -3.82 -0.81
CA LEU A 12 -6.30 -2.86 -0.21
C LEU A 12 -5.40 -2.23 -1.28
N ALA A 13 -4.77 -3.04 -2.13
CA ALA A 13 -3.91 -2.56 -3.20
C ALA A 13 -4.65 -1.57 -4.12
N LYS A 14 -5.89 -1.90 -4.49
CA LYS A 14 -6.77 -0.97 -5.24
C LYS A 14 -7.00 0.34 -4.49
N ARG A 15 -7.31 0.29 -3.18
CA ARG A 15 -7.53 1.51 -2.38
C ARG A 15 -6.29 2.37 -2.22
N LEU A 16 -5.12 1.75 -2.05
CA LEU A 16 -3.85 2.48 -2.04
C LEU A 16 -3.64 3.21 -3.37
N GLN A 17 -3.82 2.51 -4.49
CA GLN A 17 -3.69 3.10 -5.83
C GLN A 17 -4.66 4.28 -6.04
N GLU A 18 -5.94 4.13 -5.66
CA GLU A 18 -6.96 5.20 -5.76
C GLU A 18 -6.61 6.45 -4.92
N ASN A 19 -5.87 6.27 -3.83
CA ASN A 19 -5.49 7.35 -2.90
C ASN A 19 -4.05 7.87 -3.11
N THR A 20 -3.33 7.31 -4.09
CA THR A 20 -1.95 7.70 -4.41
C THR A 20 -1.96 8.95 -5.28
N PRO A 21 -1.26 10.03 -4.89
CA PRO A 21 -1.09 11.17 -5.77
C PRO A 21 -0.34 10.79 -7.05
N GLY A 22 -0.63 11.49 -8.16
CA GLY A 22 0.01 11.21 -9.44
C GLY A 22 1.54 11.27 -9.36
N GLY A 23 2.19 10.30 -10.00
CA GLY A 23 3.66 10.20 -10.03
C GLY A 23 4.30 9.62 -8.76
N LYS A 24 3.50 9.21 -7.77
CA LYS A 24 3.99 8.59 -6.53
C LYS A 24 3.69 7.10 -6.48
N ILE A 25 4.38 6.40 -5.59
CA ILE A 25 4.16 4.98 -5.29
C ILE A 25 3.93 4.87 -3.78
N LEU A 26 2.80 4.29 -3.38
CA LEU A 26 2.49 4.01 -1.97
C LEU A 26 2.56 2.52 -1.68
N LEU A 27 3.23 2.18 -0.57
CA LEU A 27 3.29 0.84 0.01
C LEU A 27 2.34 0.75 1.21
N SER A 28 1.75 -0.43 1.42
CA SER A 28 1.16 -0.80 2.71
C SER A 28 2.25 -0.97 3.77
N GLN A 29 1.87 -1.00 5.04
CA GLN A 29 2.83 -1.25 6.12
C GLN A 29 3.52 -2.60 5.93
N ALA A 30 2.74 -3.65 5.65
CA ALA A 30 3.30 -4.99 5.44
C ALA A 30 4.30 -5.02 4.28
N THR A 31 4.00 -4.32 3.18
CA THR A 31 4.92 -4.28 2.03
C THR A 31 6.19 -3.52 2.38
N TYR A 32 6.07 -2.36 3.04
CA TYR A 32 7.21 -1.59 3.52
C TYR A 32 8.13 -2.42 4.43
N GLU A 33 7.56 -3.15 5.39
CA GLU A 33 8.34 -4.00 6.31
C GLU A 33 9.14 -5.09 5.59
N CYS A 34 8.63 -5.60 4.46
CA CYS A 34 9.31 -6.61 3.64
C CYS A 34 10.45 -6.04 2.77
N VAL A 35 10.41 -4.75 2.41
CA VAL A 35 11.33 -4.16 1.41
C VAL A 35 12.17 -3.00 1.95
N LYS A 36 11.97 -2.59 3.21
CA LYS A 36 12.63 -1.43 3.84
C LYS A 36 14.17 -1.45 3.81
N ASP A 37 14.77 -2.63 3.61
CA ASP A 37 16.23 -2.78 3.55
C ASP A 37 16.78 -2.46 2.14
N ASP A 38 15.94 -2.53 1.11
CA ASP A 38 16.29 -2.32 -0.31
C ASP A 38 15.60 -1.12 -0.95
N VAL A 39 14.62 -0.51 -0.26
CA VAL A 39 13.78 0.57 -0.81
C VAL A 39 13.77 1.75 0.14
N GLN A 40 14.17 2.92 -0.36
CA GLN A 40 14.05 4.16 0.39
C GLN A 40 12.58 4.60 0.36
N ALA A 41 11.90 4.51 1.50
CA ALA A 41 10.52 4.94 1.64
C ALA A 41 10.31 5.69 2.96
N VAL A 42 9.37 6.63 2.95
CA VAL A 42 9.02 7.45 4.12
C VAL A 42 7.55 7.30 4.45
N PHE A 43 7.21 7.41 5.74
CA PHE A 43 5.81 7.43 6.15
C PHE A 43 5.07 8.58 5.45
N HIS A 44 3.93 8.26 4.83
CA HIS A 44 3.13 9.21 4.07
C HIS A 44 1.90 9.66 4.86
N LYS A 45 0.99 8.72 5.18
CA LYS A 45 -0.19 8.95 6.02
C LYS A 45 -0.83 7.63 6.43
N GLU A 46 -1.78 7.71 7.37
CA GLU A 46 -2.73 6.63 7.61
C GLU A 46 -3.93 6.75 6.66
N LEU A 47 -4.39 5.61 6.15
CA LEU A 47 -5.54 5.49 5.27
C LEU A 47 -6.60 4.62 5.94
N THR A 48 -7.77 5.20 6.20
CA THR A 48 -8.93 4.43 6.65
C THR A 48 -9.52 3.66 5.48
N VAL A 49 -9.41 2.34 5.52
CA VAL A 49 -9.93 1.45 4.48
C VAL A 49 -11.30 0.94 4.91
N LYS A 50 -12.30 1.10 4.04
CA LYS A 50 -13.66 0.60 4.31
C LYS A 50 -13.62 -0.90 4.62
N GLY A 51 -14.14 -1.29 5.78
CA GLY A 51 -14.18 -2.68 6.22
C GLY A 51 -13.01 -3.11 7.11
N ARG A 52 -12.06 -2.21 7.40
CA ARG A 52 -11.01 -2.43 8.39
C ARG A 52 -11.21 -1.50 9.58
N GLU A 53 -11.02 -2.04 10.79
CA GLU A 53 -11.12 -1.28 12.03
C GLU A 53 -9.87 -0.43 12.28
N THR A 54 -8.70 -0.95 11.90
CA THR A 54 -7.43 -0.25 12.03
C THR A 54 -7.08 0.50 10.75
N PRO A 55 -6.68 1.78 10.84
CA PRO A 55 -6.12 2.50 9.70
C PRO A 55 -4.87 1.79 9.15
N GLU A 56 -4.71 1.78 7.83
CA GLU A 56 -3.51 1.26 7.17
C GLU A 56 -2.45 2.37 7.11
N LYS A 57 -1.24 2.10 7.62
CA LYS A 57 -0.11 3.02 7.41
C LYS A 57 0.41 2.87 5.99
N THR A 58 0.65 4.01 5.35
CA THR A 58 1.17 4.06 3.98
C THR A 58 2.54 4.71 3.94
N TYR A 59 3.38 4.22 3.03
CA TYR A 59 4.75 4.68 2.86
C TYR A 59 4.99 5.09 1.41
N GLU A 60 5.50 6.28 1.18
CA GLU A 60 5.86 6.78 -0.14
C GLU A 60 7.28 6.34 -0.50
N VAL A 61 7.44 5.69 -1.64
CA VAL A 61 8.76 5.33 -2.18
C VAL A 61 9.43 6.58 -2.74
N LEU A 62 10.69 6.80 -2.33
CA LEU A 62 11.56 7.87 -2.80
C LEU A 62 12.63 7.36 -3.79
N GLY A 63 13.02 6.10 -3.69
CA GLY A 63 14.05 5.49 -4.53
C GLY A 63 14.34 4.03 -4.16
N LEU A 64 15.20 3.40 -4.96
CA LEU A 64 15.81 2.09 -4.72
C LEU A 64 17.27 2.30 -4.32
#